data_AF-A0A7I7U3R8-F1
#
_entry.id   AF-A0A7I7U3R8-F1
#
_cell.length_a   1.000
_cell.length_b   1.000
_cell.length_c   1.000
_cell.angle_alpha   90.00
_cell.angle_beta   90.00
_cell.angle_gamma   90.00
#
_symmetry.space_group_name_H-M   'P 1'
#
loop_
_entity.id
_entity.type
_entity.pdbx_description
1 polymer ?
#
loop_
_entity_poly.entity_id
_entity_poly.type
_entity_poly.pdbx_seq_one_letter_code
_entity_poly.pdbx_strand_id
1 'polypeptide(L)'
;MTFASQKIGTSVATRQPEPDFSAQYTFSTTCVGTCVATAGDGPAPSNPTIPQPSRYTWDGRQWVFNYNWQWECFRGEGLPREYAAARSLVFYAPTADGSMFGTWRTEILDGVCKGTVVMPVAAYPA
;
A
#
# COMPACT_ATOMS: atom_id res chain seq x y z
N MET A 1 6.02 5.24 6.34
CA MET A 1 5.95 6.48 5.55
C MET A 1 5.61 6.14 4.12
N THR A 2 4.63 6.81 3.56
CA THR A 2 4.21 6.67 2.16
C THR A 2 4.42 8.01 1.49
N PHE A 3 5.13 8.00 0.35
CA PHE A 3 5.44 9.20 -0.41
C PHE A 3 4.38 9.40 -1.51
N ALA A 4 3.14 9.60 -1.09
CA ALA A 4 1.99 9.73 -2.00
C ALA A 4 2.09 10.97 -2.90
N SER A 5 2.78 12.01 -2.45
CA SER A 5 3.08 13.20 -3.28
C SER A 5 3.98 12.88 -4.48
N GLN A 6 4.70 11.76 -4.45
CA GLN A 6 5.63 11.31 -5.49
C GLN A 6 5.05 10.15 -6.32
N LYS A 7 3.74 9.93 -6.26
CA LYS A 7 3.09 8.85 -6.98
C LYS A 7 3.20 9.02 -8.50
N ILE A 8 3.45 7.92 -9.20
CA ILE A 8 3.59 7.87 -10.66
C ILE A 8 2.73 6.75 -11.24
N GLY A 9 2.57 6.72 -12.56
CA GLY A 9 1.89 5.63 -13.26
C GLY A 9 0.97 6.14 -14.37
N THR A 10 0.05 5.28 -14.81
CA THR A 10 -0.83 5.53 -15.96
C THR A 10 -2.23 5.99 -15.57
N SER A 11 -2.63 5.81 -14.31
CA SER A 11 -3.94 6.26 -13.83
C SER A 11 -3.99 7.78 -13.69
N VAL A 12 -5.15 8.38 -13.97
CA VAL A 12 -5.47 9.78 -13.64
C VAL A 12 -5.23 10.09 -12.16
N ALA A 13 -5.40 9.12 -11.26
CA ALA A 13 -5.16 9.29 -9.82
C ALA A 13 -3.73 9.74 -9.49
N THR A 14 -2.77 9.47 -10.37
CA THR A 14 -1.36 9.86 -10.17
C THR A 14 -1.14 11.37 -10.28
N ARG A 15 -2.03 12.08 -10.97
CA ARG A 15 -1.97 13.53 -11.15
C ARG A 15 -2.74 14.29 -10.07
N GLN A 16 -3.45 13.57 -9.20
CA GLN A 16 -4.25 14.16 -8.14
C GLN A 16 -3.36 14.45 -6.93
N PRO A 17 -3.36 15.69 -6.40
CA PRO A 17 -2.60 16.02 -5.22
C PRO A 17 -2.98 15.14 -4.03
N GLU A 18 -1.98 14.55 -3.39
CA GLU A 18 -2.14 13.74 -2.18
C GLU A 18 -0.93 13.97 -1.28
N PRO A 19 -1.11 14.37 -0.01
CA PRO A 19 0.01 14.60 0.89
C PRO A 19 0.67 13.28 1.28
N ASP A 20 1.96 13.34 1.58
CA ASP A 20 2.65 12.22 2.22
C ASP A 20 2.03 11.93 3.58
N PHE A 21 2.04 10.66 3.97
CA PHE A 21 1.45 10.23 5.23
C PHE A 21 2.27 9.14 5.91
N SER A 22 2.09 9.04 7.22
CA SER A 22 2.75 8.05 8.07
C SER A 22 1.79 7.48 9.08
N ALA A 23 1.99 6.21 9.41
CA ALA A 23 1.31 5.52 10.48
C ALA A 23 2.33 4.65 11.23
N GLN A 24 2.06 4.42 12.51
CA GLN A 24 2.83 3.51 13.35
C GLN A 24 2.07 2.19 13.49
N TYR A 25 2.82 1.10 13.53
CA TYR A 25 2.30 -0.26 13.67
C TYR A 25 3.26 -1.06 14.55
N THR A 26 2.70 -1.99 15.32
CA THR A 26 3.46 -3.07 15.95
C THR A 26 3.51 -4.24 14.98
N PHE A 27 4.69 -4.84 14.76
CA PHE A 27 4.82 -6.04 13.93
C PHE A 27 5.16 -7.26 14.77
N SER A 28 4.43 -8.35 14.53
CA SER A 28 4.80 -9.69 15.03
C SER A 28 5.17 -10.58 13.85
N THR A 29 6.26 -11.35 13.97
CA THR A 29 6.76 -12.20 12.88
C THR A 29 6.83 -13.66 13.32
N THR A 30 6.31 -14.55 12.49
CA THR A 30 6.37 -16.01 12.70
C THR A 30 7.00 -16.68 11.49
N CYS A 31 7.95 -17.60 11.71
CA CYS A 31 8.67 -18.30 10.65
C CYS A 31 8.49 -19.83 10.75
N VAL A 32 7.35 -20.33 10.28
CA VAL A 32 7.11 -21.78 10.14
C VAL A 32 7.08 -22.11 8.65
N GLY A 33 8.23 -22.54 8.12
CA GLY A 33 8.46 -22.62 6.67
C GLY A 33 8.78 -21.24 6.10
N THR A 34 7.76 -20.46 5.75
CA THR A 34 7.91 -19.07 5.28
C THR A 34 7.66 -18.09 6.42
N CYS A 35 8.46 -17.02 6.50
CA CYS A 35 8.23 -15.96 7.47
C CYS A 35 7.06 -15.07 7.06
N VAL A 36 6.17 -14.81 8.02
CA VAL A 36 5.03 -13.89 7.86
C VAL A 36 5.08 -12.85 8.98
N ALA A 37 5.15 -11.58 8.60
CA ALA A 37 5.01 -10.43 9.49
C ALA A 37 3.57 -9.92 9.46
N THR A 38 2.93 -9.82 10.63
CA THR A 38 1.57 -9.32 10.78
C THR A 38 1.61 -7.93 11.44
N ALA A 39 1.03 -6.94 10.77
CA ALA A 39 0.89 -5.59 11.31
C ALA A 39 -0.32 -5.53 12.26
N GLY A 40 -0.09 -5.03 13.47
CA GLY A 40 -1.09 -4.80 14.51
C GLY A 40 -0.96 -3.40 15.11
N ASP A 41 -1.88 -3.06 16.01
CA ASP A 41 -1.90 -1.84 16.83
C ASP A 41 -1.75 -0.49 16.09
N GLY A 42 -1.94 -0.48 14.77
CA GLY A 42 -1.95 0.73 13.96
C GLY A 42 -3.36 1.14 13.53
N PRO A 43 -3.49 2.32 12.88
CA PRO A 43 -4.78 2.81 12.42
C PRO A 43 -5.36 1.87 11.36
N ALA A 44 -6.66 1.60 11.48
CA ALA A 44 -7.40 0.88 10.45
C ALA A 44 -7.44 1.72 9.15
N PRO A 45 -7.35 1.10 7.97
CA PRO A 45 -7.53 1.80 6.71
C PRO A 45 -8.93 2.43 6.63
N SER A 46 -9.02 3.64 6.05
CA SER A 46 -10.30 4.30 5.79
C SER A 46 -11.17 3.53 4.79
N ASN A 47 -10.55 2.76 3.90
CA ASN A 47 -11.23 1.90 2.95
C ASN A 47 -11.40 0.49 3.54
N PRO A 48 -12.63 0.06 3.87
CA PRO A 48 -12.88 -1.21 4.55
C PRO A 48 -12.66 -2.44 3.66
N THR A 49 -12.41 -2.26 2.37
CA THR A 49 -12.14 -3.37 1.44
C THR A 49 -10.66 -3.79 1.44
N ILE A 50 -9.79 -3.02 2.08
CA ILE A 50 -8.40 -3.39 2.29
C ILE A 50 -8.34 -4.49 3.37
N PRO A 51 -7.75 -5.67 3.09
CA PRO A 51 -7.71 -6.75 4.06
C PRO A 51 -6.98 -6.37 5.35
N GLN A 52 -7.52 -6.83 6.48
CA GLN A 52 -6.94 -6.65 7.80
C GLN A 52 -6.83 -8.00 8.54
N PRO A 53 -5.78 -8.23 9.35
CA PRO A 53 -4.57 -7.40 9.43
C PRO A 53 -3.73 -7.49 8.15
N SER A 54 -2.91 -6.47 7.89
CA SER A 54 -1.93 -6.53 6.79
C SER A 54 -0.89 -7.61 7.11
N ARG A 55 -0.66 -8.54 6.17
CA ARG A 55 0.28 -9.66 6.32
C ARG A 55 1.32 -9.63 5.21
N TYR A 56 2.58 -9.51 5.60
CA TYR A 56 3.70 -9.50 4.69
C TYR A 56 4.42 -10.83 4.74
N THR A 57 4.62 -11.45 3.58
CA THR A 57 5.34 -12.72 3.44
C THR A 57 6.76 -12.43 2.99
N TRP A 58 7.74 -13.09 3.60
CA TRP A 58 9.14 -13.01 3.18
C TRP A 58 9.36 -13.83 1.91
N ASP A 59 9.91 -13.22 0.86
CA ASP A 59 10.21 -13.90 -0.42
C ASP A 59 11.68 -14.37 -0.56
N GLY A 60 12.48 -14.19 0.50
CA GLY A 60 13.92 -14.43 0.48
C GLY A 60 14.77 -13.16 0.40
N ARG A 61 14.17 -12.03 0.02
CA ARG A 61 14.86 -10.73 -0.11
C ARG A 61 14.07 -9.55 0.46
N GLN A 62 12.75 -9.61 0.44
CA GLN A 62 11.86 -8.52 0.79
C GLN A 62 10.55 -9.06 1.39
N TRP A 63 9.89 -8.19 2.15
CA TRP A 63 8.55 -8.42 2.70
C TRP A 63 7.52 -8.02 1.66
N VAL A 64 6.62 -8.92 1.29
CA VAL A 64 5.63 -8.70 0.22
C VAL A 64 4.21 -8.86 0.76
N PHE A 65 3.34 -7.90 0.45
CA PHE A 65 1.91 -7.98 0.71
C PHE A 65 1.12 -7.75 -0.58
N ASN A 66 0.40 -8.79 -1.00
CA ASN A 66 -0.48 -8.79 -2.16
C ASN A 66 -1.94 -8.87 -1.73
N TYR A 67 -2.79 -8.02 -2.29
CA TYR A 67 -4.22 -8.03 -1.96
C TYR A 67 -5.09 -7.41 -3.05
N ASN A 68 -6.34 -7.86 -3.08
CA ASN A 68 -7.40 -7.23 -3.87
C ASN A 68 -8.22 -6.31 -2.97
N TRP A 69 -8.73 -5.22 -3.54
CA TRP A 69 -9.55 -4.24 -2.84
C TRP A 69 -10.35 -3.40 -3.85
N GLN A 70 -11.16 -2.47 -3.36
CA GLN A 70 -11.93 -1.52 -4.17
C GLN A 70 -11.27 -0.14 -4.13
N TRP A 71 -10.70 0.31 -5.25
CA TRP A 71 -10.16 1.66 -5.39
C TRP A 71 -11.30 2.68 -5.36
N GLU A 72 -11.25 3.62 -4.42
CA GLU A 72 -12.14 4.77 -4.40
C GLU A 72 -11.59 5.86 -5.34
N CYS A 73 -12.17 5.96 -6.53
CA CYS A 73 -11.75 6.93 -7.53
C CYS A 73 -12.25 8.34 -7.16
N PHE A 74 -11.31 9.24 -6.85
CA PHE A 74 -11.64 10.66 -6.73
C PHE A 74 -11.89 11.23 -8.13
N ARG A 75 -13.09 11.76 -8.36
CA ARG A 75 -13.51 12.30 -9.67
C ARG A 75 -13.54 13.82 -9.72
N GLY A 76 -13.30 14.48 -8.60
CA GLY A 76 -13.54 15.90 -8.40
C GLY A 76 -14.51 16.14 -7.25
N GLU A 77 -14.50 17.35 -6.70
CA GLU A 77 -15.38 17.74 -5.61
C GLU A 77 -16.86 17.68 -6.04
N GLY A 78 -17.74 17.21 -5.16
CA GLY A 78 -19.17 17.12 -5.40
C GLY A 78 -19.63 15.99 -6.34
N LEU A 79 -18.70 15.26 -6.97
CA LEU A 79 -19.04 14.11 -7.80
C LEU A 79 -19.20 12.82 -6.96
N PRO A 80 -20.09 11.90 -7.37
CA PRO A 80 -20.25 10.62 -6.69
C PRO A 80 -18.95 9.82 -6.67
N ARG A 81 -18.72 9.11 -5.57
CA ARG A 81 -17.64 8.14 -5.43
C ARG A 81 -17.85 7.00 -6.43
N GLU A 82 -16.80 6.67 -7.16
CA GLU A 82 -16.77 5.49 -8.04
C GLU A 82 -15.79 4.49 -7.45
N TYR A 83 -16.24 3.26 -7.25
CA TYR A 83 -15.40 2.17 -6.77
C TYR A 83 -15.04 1.27 -7.95
N ALA A 84 -13.74 0.98 -8.08
CA ALA A 84 -13.18 0.16 -9.15
C ALA A 84 -12.40 -1.00 -8.55
N ALA A 85 -12.47 -2.18 -9.18
CA ALA A 85 -11.71 -3.32 -8.70
C ALA A 85 -10.21 -3.05 -8.85
N ALA A 86 -9.42 -3.34 -7.81
CA ALA A 86 -7.99 -3.06 -7.80
C ALA A 86 -7.18 -4.17 -7.13
N ARG A 87 -5.90 -4.24 -7.52
CA ARG A 87 -4.91 -5.18 -7.00
C ARG A 87 -3.68 -4.40 -6.57
N SER A 88 -3.22 -4.64 -5.34
CA SER A 88 -2.01 -4.02 -4.81
C SER A 88 -0.93 -5.06 -4.58
N LEU A 89 0.31 -4.68 -4.91
CA LEU A 89 1.55 -5.33 -4.50
C LEU A 89 2.36 -4.28 -3.73
N VAL A 90 2.57 -4.53 -2.45
CA VAL A 90 3.45 -3.74 -1.60
C VAL A 90 4.68 -4.57 -1.29
N PHE A 91 5.87 -3.99 -1.40
CA PHE A 91 7.07 -4.62 -0.86
C PHE A 91 7.93 -3.66 -0.05
N TYR A 92 8.67 -4.22 0.90
CA TYR A 92 9.70 -3.56 1.70
C TYR A 92 10.96 -4.41 1.71
N ALA A 93 12.08 -3.84 1.26
CA ALA A 93 13.40 -4.44 1.34
C ALA A 93 14.14 -3.85 2.55
N PRO A 94 14.68 -4.68 3.47
CA PRO A 94 15.41 -4.21 4.62
C PRO A 94 16.82 -3.72 4.24
N THR A 95 17.32 -2.73 4.98
CA THR A 95 18.70 -2.25 4.94
C THR A 95 19.44 -2.63 6.23
N ALA A 96 20.76 -2.43 6.24
CA ALA A 96 21.62 -2.82 7.37
C ALA A 96 21.34 -2.03 8.66
N ASP A 97 20.81 -0.82 8.55
CA ASP A 97 20.41 0.05 9.67
C ASP A 97 19.00 -0.26 10.20
N GLY A 98 18.33 -1.30 9.67
CA GLY A 98 16.99 -1.70 10.08
C GLY A 98 15.86 -0.89 9.45
N SER A 99 16.17 0.17 8.69
CA SER A 99 15.16 0.81 7.84
C SER A 99 14.74 -0.13 6.70
N MET A 100 13.61 0.18 6.09
CA MET A 100 13.12 -0.57 4.93
C MET A 100 12.60 0.39 3.87
N PHE A 101 12.85 0.08 2.61
CA PHE A 101 12.37 0.84 1.47
C PHE A 101 11.70 -0.06 0.46
N GLY A 102 10.74 0.49 -0.29
CA GLY A 102 10.15 -0.24 -1.39
C GLY A 102 9.08 0.54 -2.10
N THR A 103 8.12 -0.19 -2.68
CA THR A 103 7.03 0.43 -3.43
C THR A 103 5.69 -0.19 -3.08
N TRP A 104 4.66 0.65 -3.12
CA TRP A 104 3.27 0.24 -3.18
C TRP A 104 2.78 0.49 -4.60
N ARG A 105 2.59 -0.59 -5.35
CA ARG A 105 1.98 -0.57 -6.68
C ARG A 105 0.53 -1.01 -6.59
N THR A 106 -0.36 -0.24 -7.19
CA THR A 106 -1.76 -0.59 -7.39
C THR A 106 -2.10 -0.61 -8.87
N GLU A 107 -2.75 -1.67 -9.33
CA GLU A 107 -3.39 -1.79 -10.63
C GLU A 107 -4.91 -1.64 -10.43
N ILE A 108 -5.49 -0.61 -11.04
CA ILE A 108 -6.93 -0.32 -11.05
C ILE A 108 -7.47 -0.87 -12.37
N LEU A 109 -8.39 -1.84 -12.29
CA LEU A 109 -8.72 -2.72 -13.41
C LEU A 109 -9.74 -2.10 -14.37
N ASP A 110 -10.60 -1.23 -13.86
CA ASP A 110 -11.73 -0.63 -14.58
C ASP A 110 -12.02 0.81 -14.13
N GLY A 111 -13.08 1.39 -14.71
CA GLY A 111 -13.57 2.72 -14.35
C GLY A 111 -12.70 3.89 -14.81
N VAL A 112 -13.05 5.08 -14.35
CA VAL A 112 -12.38 6.35 -14.70
C VAL A 112 -10.92 6.36 -14.25
N CYS A 113 -10.64 5.75 -13.09
CA CYS A 113 -9.29 5.67 -12.54
C CYS A 113 -8.47 4.49 -13.07
N LYS A 114 -8.94 3.74 -14.07
CA LYS A 114 -8.21 2.60 -14.65
C LYS A 114 -6.76 2.95 -14.96
N GLY A 115 -5.85 2.05 -14.61
CA GLY A 115 -4.42 2.21 -14.84
C GLY A 115 -3.60 1.83 -13.63
N THR A 116 -2.39 2.38 -13.54
CA THR A 116 -1.43 2.07 -12.49
C THR A 116 -1.13 3.29 -11.62
N VAL A 117 -0.94 3.03 -10.33
CA VAL A 117 -0.40 3.98 -9.35
C VAL A 117 0.76 3.29 -8.66
N VAL A 118 1.92 3.93 -8.60
CA VAL A 118 3.12 3.44 -7.90
C VAL A 118 3.59 4.52 -6.97
N MET A 119 3.73 4.17 -5.69
CA MET A 119 4.16 5.09 -4.63
C MET A 119 5.41 4.51 -3.95
N PRO A 120 6.47 5.31 -3.76
CA PRO A 120 7.56 4.92 -2.87
C PRO A 120 7.04 4.78 -1.44
N VAL A 121 7.59 3.81 -0.71
CA VAL A 121 7.30 3.62 0.72
C VAL A 121 8.59 3.38 1.49
N ALA A 122 8.60 3.81 2.75
CA ALA A 122 9.67 3.53 3.69
C ALA A 122 9.11 3.19 5.08
N ALA A 123 9.80 2.32 5.81
CA ALA A 123 9.52 2.01 7.20
C ALA A 123 10.80 2.18 8.02
N TYR A 124 10.65 2.71 9.23
CA TYR A 124 11.77 2.96 10.13
C TYR A 124 11.44 2.30 11.47
N PRO A 125 12.38 1.60 12.10
CA PRO A 125 12.22 1.13 13.47
C PRO A 125 12.05 2.33 14.41
N ALA A 126 11.33 2.11 15.51
CA ALA A 126 11.10 3.12 16.55
C ALA A 126 12.36 3.39 17.38
#